data_AF-A0A938KQJ4-F1
#
_entry.id   AF-A0A938KQJ4-F1
#
_cell.length_a   1.000
_cell.length_b   1.000
_cell.length_c   1.000
_cell.angle_alpha   90.00
_cell.angle_beta   90.00
_cell.angle_gamma   90.00
#
_symmetry.space_group_name_H-M   'P 1'
#
loop_
_entity.id
_entity.type
_entity.pdbx_description
1 polymer ?
#
loop_
_entity_poly.entity_id
_entity_poly.type
_entity_poly.pdbx_seq_one_letter_code
_entity_poly.pdbx_strand_id
1 'polypeptide(L)'
;MRHRLAITIALLSFVRPVALQAQTMGAYLADRIDQAPLPMTDRVTDPQGTTYLVEFERLVLSLRNGNRFRAVVRFRRTLTSVGGSTRSLARSTPVQSMTVNGTFAVTGSAIRFTPDPSADTQGLQMLDGTVESSGRIAVPFDYRNGAVSRRRILRLKHAPNIL
;
A
#
# COMPACT_ATOMS: atom_id res chain seq x y z
N MET A 1 64.54 11.29 22.17
CA MET A 1 63.34 11.14 23.02
C MET A 1 62.12 11.00 22.12
N ARG A 2 61.12 10.25 22.59
CA ARG A 2 60.09 9.54 21.81
C ARG A 2 59.12 10.46 21.06
N HIS A 3 58.90 10.17 19.77
CA HIS A 3 57.72 10.58 19.01
C HIS A 3 56.49 9.84 19.52
N ARG A 4 55.34 10.51 19.65
CA ARG A 4 54.01 9.92 19.35
C ARG A 4 53.02 11.01 18.89
N LEU A 5 52.77 11.01 17.58
CA LEU A 5 51.52 11.43 16.95
C LEU A 5 50.35 10.64 17.55
N ALA A 6 49.23 11.31 17.81
CA ALA A 6 47.93 10.66 17.96
C ALA A 6 46.93 11.41 17.06
N ILE A 7 46.75 10.89 15.84
CA ILE A 7 45.67 11.29 14.95
C ILE A 7 44.49 10.36 15.28
N THR A 8 43.51 10.89 16.00
CA THR A 8 42.22 10.22 16.23
C THR A 8 41.35 10.41 15.00
N ILE A 9 41.28 9.40 14.14
CA ILE A 9 40.33 9.36 13.02
C ILE A 9 38.98 8.89 13.57
N ALA A 10 38.03 9.81 13.69
CA ALA A 10 36.63 9.47 13.91
C ALA A 10 36.00 9.04 12.58
N LEU A 11 35.87 7.72 12.36
CA LEU A 11 35.07 7.16 11.27
C LEU A 11 33.58 7.30 11.61
N LEU A 12 32.96 8.38 11.15
CA LEU A 12 31.50 8.53 11.12
C LEU A 12 30.92 7.57 10.07
N SER A 13 30.14 6.61 10.54
CA SER A 13 29.57 5.50 9.76
C SER A 13 28.40 5.96 8.89
N PHE A 14 28.66 6.38 7.64
CA PHE A 14 27.64 6.69 6.63
C PHE A 14 27.24 5.44 5.80
N VAL A 15 26.93 4.32 6.45
CA VAL A 15 26.50 3.08 5.76
C VAL A 15 25.08 2.71 6.19
N ARG A 16 24.05 3.47 5.78
CA ARG A 16 22.65 3.11 6.12
C ARG A 16 21.53 3.27 5.07
N PRO A 17 21.64 3.98 3.92
CA PRO A 17 20.52 4.03 2.99
C PRO A 17 20.36 2.75 2.13
N VAL A 18 21.46 2.19 1.63
CA VAL A 18 21.43 1.04 0.69
C VAL A 18 20.93 -0.24 1.36
N ALA A 19 21.34 -0.50 2.60
CA ALA A 19 20.97 -1.71 3.32
C ALA A 19 19.46 -1.80 3.59
N LEU A 20 18.83 -0.67 3.94
CA LEU A 20 17.40 -0.62 4.21
C LEU A 20 16.58 -0.75 2.93
N GLN A 21 17.03 -0.14 1.83
CA GLN A 21 16.41 -0.32 0.52
C GLN A 21 16.46 -1.78 0.06
N ALA A 22 17.61 -2.45 0.19
CA ALA A 22 17.72 -3.88 -0.14
C ALA A 22 16.80 -4.76 0.72
N GLN A 23 16.67 -4.46 2.01
CA GLN A 23 15.75 -5.16 2.92
C GLN A 23 14.27 -4.91 2.63
N THR A 24 13.97 -3.81 1.95
CA THR A 24 12.59 -3.43 1.59
C THR A 24 12.17 -4.11 0.28
N MET A 25 13.07 -4.75 -0.47
CA MET A 25 12.74 -5.41 -1.73
C MET A 25 11.89 -6.66 -1.51
N GLY A 26 11.02 -6.97 -2.47
CA GLY A 26 10.21 -8.18 -2.46
C GLY A 26 8.72 -7.92 -2.63
N ALA A 27 7.93 -8.95 -2.36
CA ALA A 27 6.48 -8.91 -2.44
C ALA A 27 5.89 -8.80 -1.03
N TYR A 28 4.85 -7.98 -0.91
CA TYR A 28 4.15 -7.70 0.33
C TYR A 28 2.66 -7.91 0.13
N LEU A 29 2.04 -8.61 1.06
CA LEU A 29 0.60 -8.82 1.10
C LEU A 29 0.01 -7.95 2.21
N ALA A 30 -1.00 -7.16 1.89
CA ALA A 30 -1.78 -6.51 2.93
C ALA A 30 -2.47 -7.59 3.77
N ASP A 31 -2.32 -7.52 5.08
CA ASP A 31 -3.07 -8.34 6.04
C ASP A 31 -4.18 -7.52 6.71
N ARG A 32 -4.05 -6.19 6.71
CA ARG A 32 -5.03 -5.25 7.28
C ARG A 32 -5.22 -3.99 6.44
N ILE A 33 -6.41 -3.41 6.56
CA ILE A 33 -6.71 -2.02 6.22
C ILE A 33 -7.04 -1.30 7.53
N ASP A 34 -6.30 -0.24 7.82
CA ASP A 34 -6.20 0.37 9.15
C ASP A 34 -5.91 -0.72 10.19
N GLN A 35 -6.85 -0.97 11.10
CA GLN A 35 -6.78 -2.02 12.12
C GLN A 35 -7.55 -3.29 11.76
N ALA A 36 -8.38 -3.27 10.70
CA ALA A 36 -9.27 -4.37 10.34
C ALA A 36 -8.56 -5.40 9.45
N PRO A 37 -8.73 -6.72 9.69
CA PRO A 37 -8.15 -7.76 8.84
C PRO A 37 -8.84 -7.81 7.46
N LEU A 38 -8.13 -8.32 6.46
CA LEU A 38 -8.70 -8.66 5.15
C LEU A 38 -9.32 -10.07 5.13
N PRO A 39 -10.38 -10.32 4.33
CA PRO A 39 -11.10 -9.34 3.51
C PRO A 39 -11.86 -8.31 4.36
N MET A 40 -11.95 -7.08 3.88
CA MET A 40 -12.57 -5.96 4.60
C MET A 40 -13.65 -5.31 3.73
N THR A 41 -14.85 -5.10 4.30
CA THR A 41 -15.92 -4.35 3.64
C THR A 41 -15.97 -2.91 4.17
N ASP A 42 -15.90 -1.93 3.28
CA ASP A 42 -16.23 -0.53 3.57
C ASP A 42 -17.60 -0.18 2.99
N ARG A 43 -18.42 0.49 3.80
CA ARG A 43 -19.75 0.96 3.43
C ARG A 43 -19.77 2.48 3.41
N VAL A 44 -20.32 3.04 2.33
CA VAL A 44 -20.51 4.47 2.15
C VAL A 44 -21.91 4.73 1.63
N THR A 45 -22.60 5.73 2.19
CA THR A 45 -23.87 6.20 1.67
C THR A 45 -23.68 7.62 1.14
N ASP A 46 -24.11 7.89 -0.09
CA ASP A 46 -24.03 9.23 -0.67
C ASP A 46 -25.18 10.13 -0.15
N PRO A 47 -25.12 11.45 -0.40
CA PRO A 47 -26.20 12.37 -0.01
C PRO A 47 -27.56 12.04 -0.62
N GLN A 48 -27.59 11.28 -1.72
CA GLN A 48 -28.80 10.83 -2.41
C GLN A 48 -29.40 9.55 -1.79
N GLY A 49 -28.76 8.97 -0.76
CA GLY A 49 -29.22 7.78 -0.06
C GLY A 49 -28.77 6.45 -0.70
N THR A 50 -27.96 6.49 -1.77
CA THR A 50 -27.39 5.30 -2.40
C THR A 50 -26.28 4.74 -1.51
N THR A 51 -26.37 3.47 -1.16
CA THR A 51 -25.29 2.79 -0.42
C THR A 51 -24.37 2.06 -1.39
N TYR A 52 -23.09 2.37 -1.30
CA TYR A 52 -22.00 1.67 -1.96
C TYR A 52 -21.25 0.79 -0.96
N LEU A 53 -21.03 -0.46 -1.33
CA LEU A 53 -20.20 -1.42 -0.62
C LEU A 53 -18.96 -1.72 -1.45
N VAL A 54 -17.79 -1.64 -0.84
CA VAL A 54 -16.53 -2.11 -1.42
C VAL A 54 -15.95 -3.18 -0.51
N GLU A 55 -15.82 -4.39 -1.01
CA GLU A 55 -15.14 -5.48 -0.34
C GLU A 55 -13.73 -5.60 -0.90
N PHE A 56 -12.73 -5.26 -0.10
CA PHE A 56 -11.33 -5.47 -0.40
C PHE A 56 -10.97 -6.92 -0.11
N GLU A 57 -10.57 -7.68 -1.13
CA GLU A 57 -10.20 -9.09 -0.99
C GLU A 57 -8.70 -9.27 -0.77
N ARG A 58 -7.89 -8.57 -1.57
CA ARG A 58 -6.45 -8.78 -1.61
C ARG A 58 -5.75 -7.54 -2.10
N LEU A 59 -4.68 -7.15 -1.43
CA LEU A 59 -3.80 -6.07 -1.88
C LEU A 59 -2.36 -6.55 -1.84
N VAL A 60 -1.66 -6.45 -2.97
CA VAL A 60 -0.28 -6.89 -3.13
C VAL A 60 0.57 -5.71 -3.58
N LEU A 61 1.68 -5.46 -2.89
CA LEU A 61 2.71 -4.51 -3.28
C LEU A 61 3.98 -5.28 -3.64
N SER A 62 4.49 -5.06 -4.84
CA SER A 62 5.78 -5.58 -5.29
C SER A 62 6.77 -4.44 -5.38
N LEU A 63 7.91 -4.58 -4.71
CA LEU A 63 9.05 -3.67 -4.81
C LEU A 63 10.20 -4.42 -5.47
N ARG A 64 10.61 -3.94 -6.65
CA ARG A 64 11.54 -4.64 -7.54
C ARG A 64 12.81 -3.83 -7.77
N ASN A 65 13.82 -4.51 -8.30
CA ASN A 65 15.06 -3.90 -8.76
C ASN A 65 14.79 -2.76 -9.75
N GLY A 66 15.71 -1.79 -9.82
CA GLY A 66 15.52 -0.58 -10.62
C GLY A 66 14.51 0.40 -10.04
N ASN A 67 14.23 0.31 -8.74
CA ASN A 67 13.34 1.22 -8.01
C ASN A 67 11.91 1.25 -8.57
N ARG A 68 11.42 0.10 -9.06
CA ARG A 68 10.07 -0.03 -9.64
C ARG A 68 9.13 -0.70 -8.67
N PHE A 69 7.90 -0.18 -8.57
CA PHE A 69 6.84 -0.85 -7.82
C PHE A 69 5.66 -1.24 -8.71
N ARG A 70 4.92 -2.24 -8.24
CA ARG A 70 3.61 -2.60 -8.74
C ARG A 70 2.69 -2.91 -7.56
N ALA A 71 1.59 -2.18 -7.45
CA ALA A 71 0.53 -2.45 -6.50
C ALA A 71 -0.71 -2.98 -7.22
N VAL A 72 -1.34 -4.01 -6.66
CA VAL A 72 -2.56 -4.61 -7.19
C VAL A 72 -3.58 -4.69 -6.08
N VAL A 73 -4.79 -4.20 -6.34
CA VAL A 73 -5.93 -4.28 -5.43
C VAL A 73 -7.04 -5.06 -6.09
N ARG A 74 -7.49 -6.14 -5.44
CA ARG A 74 -8.66 -6.92 -5.83
C ARG A 74 -9.82 -6.59 -4.91
N PHE A 75 -10.96 -6.25 -5.49
CA PHE A 75 -12.14 -5.83 -4.75
C PHE A 75 -13.44 -6.16 -5.48
N ARG A 76 -14.54 -6.22 -4.73
CA ARG A 76 -15.91 -6.23 -5.28
C ARG A 76 -16.59 -4.92 -4.94
N ARG A 77 -17.31 -4.35 -5.89
CA ARG A 77 -18.12 -3.14 -5.66
C ARG A 77 -19.58 -3.44 -5.92
N THR A 78 -20.40 -3.28 -4.89
CA THR A 78 -21.84 -3.53 -4.96
C THR A 78 -22.60 -2.23 -4.64
N LEU A 79 -23.64 -1.97 -5.43
CA LEU A 79 -24.59 -0.89 -5.15
C LEU A 79 -25.82 -1.49 -4.49
N THR A 80 -26.35 -0.83 -3.46
CA THR A 80 -27.59 -1.22 -2.81
C THR A 80 -28.42 0.03 -2.55
N SER A 81 -29.63 0.05 -3.10
CA SER A 81 -30.66 1.04 -2.79
C SER A 81 -31.26 0.75 -1.42
N VAL A 82 -31.83 1.78 -0.77
CA VAL A 82 -32.52 1.67 0.53
C VAL A 82 -33.50 0.49 0.52
N GLY A 83 -33.29 -0.48 1.42
CA GLY A 83 -34.14 -1.68 1.58
C GLY A 83 -33.65 -2.97 0.90
N GLY A 84 -32.57 -2.94 0.11
CA GLY A 84 -32.01 -4.15 -0.51
C GLY A 84 -31.23 -5.05 0.45
N SER A 85 -31.42 -6.37 0.36
CA SER A 85 -30.64 -7.36 1.12
C SER A 85 -29.18 -7.38 0.67
N THR A 86 -28.27 -6.93 1.55
CA THR A 86 -26.82 -6.85 1.32
C THR A 86 -26.13 -8.20 1.16
N ARG A 87 -26.72 -9.28 1.70
CA ARG A 87 -26.06 -10.60 1.78
C ARG A 87 -26.14 -11.41 0.46
N SER A 88 -27.09 -11.11 -0.42
CA SER A 88 -27.30 -11.87 -1.66
C SER A 88 -26.55 -11.31 -2.88
N LEU A 89 -26.28 -10.01 -2.93
CA LEU A 89 -25.67 -9.34 -4.09
C LEU A 89 -24.13 -9.36 -4.08
N ALA A 90 -23.50 -9.48 -2.91
CA ALA A 90 -22.05 -9.46 -2.78
C ALA A 90 -21.36 -10.66 -3.47
N ARG A 91 -22.01 -11.84 -3.51
CA ARG A 91 -21.43 -13.07 -4.10
C ARG A 91 -21.55 -13.20 -5.61
N SER A 92 -22.51 -12.52 -6.24
CA SER A 92 -22.65 -12.50 -7.71
C SER A 92 -21.85 -11.36 -8.36
N THR A 93 -21.35 -10.41 -7.56
CA THR A 93 -20.59 -9.28 -8.07
C THR A 93 -19.20 -9.76 -8.54
N PRO A 94 -18.80 -9.47 -9.79
CA PRO A 94 -17.50 -9.88 -10.29
C PRO A 94 -16.36 -9.20 -9.54
N VAL A 95 -15.25 -9.93 -9.34
CA VAL A 95 -14.03 -9.38 -8.76
C VAL A 95 -13.40 -8.43 -9.75
N GLN A 96 -13.19 -7.20 -9.32
CA GLN A 96 -12.47 -6.16 -10.04
C GLN A 96 -11.02 -6.12 -9.58
N SER A 97 -10.13 -5.64 -10.45
CA SER A 97 -8.72 -5.45 -10.14
C SER A 97 -8.28 -4.07 -10.60
N MET A 98 -7.57 -3.35 -9.72
CA MET A 98 -6.85 -2.12 -10.06
C MET A 98 -5.35 -2.36 -9.90
N THR A 99 -4.57 -1.83 -10.84
CA THR A 99 -3.10 -1.93 -10.81
C THR A 99 -2.51 -0.53 -10.88
N VAL A 100 -1.58 -0.23 -9.98
CA VAL A 100 -0.77 0.98 -9.99
C VAL A 100 0.69 0.57 -10.17
N ASN A 101 1.35 1.12 -11.19
CA ASN A 101 2.78 0.94 -11.42
C ASN A 101 3.50 2.27 -11.19
N GLY A 102 4.80 2.23 -10.93
CA GLY A 102 5.60 3.44 -10.82
C GLY A 102 7.00 3.20 -10.31
N THR A 103 7.63 4.28 -9.83
CA THR A 103 8.92 4.23 -9.14
C THR A 103 8.75 4.45 -7.64
N PHE A 104 9.70 3.96 -6.84
CA PHE A 104 9.73 4.24 -5.41
C PHE A 104 11.14 4.61 -4.95
N ALA A 105 11.24 5.32 -3.84
CA ALA A 105 12.51 5.62 -3.18
C ALA A 105 12.37 5.40 -1.67
N VAL A 106 13.42 4.89 -1.03
CA VAL A 106 13.46 4.64 0.42
C VAL A 106 14.50 5.56 1.04
N THR A 107 14.08 6.40 1.99
CA THR A 107 14.96 7.33 2.72
C THR A 107 14.69 7.20 4.21
N GLY A 108 15.60 6.57 4.94
CA GLY A 108 15.31 6.14 6.32
C GLY A 108 14.10 5.22 6.32
N SER A 109 13.17 5.40 7.25
CA SER A 109 11.92 4.62 7.28
C SER A 109 10.88 5.08 6.26
N ALA A 110 11.05 6.20 5.58
CA ALA A 110 10.07 6.71 4.62
C ALA A 110 10.19 6.00 3.27
N ILE A 111 9.05 5.68 2.65
CA ILE A 111 8.98 5.14 1.29
C ILE A 111 8.14 6.10 0.44
N ARG A 112 8.76 6.74 -0.54
CA ARG A 112 8.07 7.61 -1.49
C ARG A 112 7.64 6.81 -2.70
N PHE A 113 6.38 6.95 -3.11
CA PHE A 113 5.84 6.33 -4.32
C PHE A 113 5.54 7.39 -5.37
N THR A 114 6.02 7.17 -6.60
CA THR A 114 5.75 8.02 -7.76
C THR A 114 5.07 7.17 -8.82
N PRO A 115 3.72 7.16 -8.88
CA PRO A 115 2.97 6.41 -9.89
C PRO A 115 3.30 6.87 -11.31
N ASP A 116 3.33 5.93 -12.26
CA ASP A 116 3.35 6.26 -13.68
C ASP A 116 2.00 6.92 -14.05
N PRO A 117 1.98 7.93 -14.93
CA PRO A 117 0.73 8.55 -15.38
C PRO A 117 -0.16 7.50 -16.07
N SER A 118 -1.38 7.30 -15.58
CA SER A 118 -2.36 6.43 -16.24
C SER A 118 -3.80 6.87 -15.90
N ALA A 119 -4.71 6.66 -16.85
CA ALA A 119 -6.15 6.79 -16.58
C ALA A 119 -6.64 5.72 -15.58
N ASP A 120 -5.96 4.57 -15.51
CA ASP A 120 -6.34 3.43 -14.66
C ASP A 120 -6.06 3.67 -13.17
N THR A 121 -5.31 4.72 -12.82
CA THR A 121 -5.13 5.14 -11.42
C THR A 121 -6.30 6.00 -10.90
N GLN A 122 -7.31 6.27 -11.74
CA GLN A 122 -8.52 6.99 -11.32
C GLN A 122 -9.33 6.16 -10.32
N GLY A 123 -9.06 6.34 -9.04
CA GLY A 123 -9.81 5.72 -7.94
C GLY A 123 -8.98 4.97 -6.92
N LEU A 124 -7.66 4.84 -7.12
CA LEU A 124 -6.71 4.36 -6.12
C LEU A 124 -5.42 5.16 -6.24
N GLN A 125 -5.15 5.99 -5.24
CA GLN A 125 -3.93 6.78 -5.16
C GLN A 125 -3.12 6.33 -3.96
N MET A 126 -1.99 5.69 -4.23
CA MET A 126 -1.00 5.41 -3.18
C MET A 126 -0.31 6.70 -2.77
N LEU A 127 -0.09 6.85 -1.46
CA LEU A 127 0.65 7.95 -0.87
C LEU A 127 1.97 7.42 -0.30
N ASP A 128 2.82 8.34 0.15
CA ASP A 128 4.09 7.98 0.79
C ASP A 128 3.86 7.08 2.02
N GLY A 129 4.56 5.95 2.03
CA GLY A 129 4.49 4.92 3.06
C GLY A 129 5.65 4.98 4.05
N THR A 130 5.67 3.99 4.94
CA THR A 130 6.69 3.86 5.99
C THR A 130 7.05 2.40 6.19
N VAL A 131 8.34 2.09 6.28
CA VAL A 131 8.86 0.81 6.78
C VAL A 131 8.69 0.80 8.29
N GLU A 132 7.73 0.02 8.79
CA GLU A 132 7.45 -0.08 10.23
C GLU A 132 8.47 -0.99 10.93
N SER A 133 8.86 -2.09 10.28
CA SER A 133 9.85 -3.04 10.76
C SER A 133 10.40 -3.86 9.59
N SER A 134 11.39 -4.73 9.84
CA SER A 134 11.81 -5.72 8.85
C SER A 134 10.59 -6.51 8.37
N GLY A 135 10.34 -6.50 7.06
CA GLY A 135 9.21 -7.17 6.44
C GLY A 135 7.83 -6.56 6.72
N ARG A 136 7.70 -5.33 7.25
CA ARG A 136 6.42 -4.64 7.38
C ARG A 136 6.46 -3.23 6.80
N ILE A 137 5.44 -2.91 6.02
CA ILE A 137 5.26 -1.60 5.40
C ILE A 137 3.85 -1.12 5.68
N ALA A 138 3.71 0.16 6.04
CA ALA A 138 2.44 0.86 6.06
C ALA A 138 2.37 1.78 4.84
N VAL A 139 1.27 1.72 4.07
CA VAL A 139 1.06 2.60 2.91
C VAL A 139 -0.32 3.23 3.00
N PRO A 140 -0.42 4.54 3.28
CA PRO A 140 -1.67 5.27 3.13
C PRO A 140 -2.11 5.28 1.67
N PHE A 141 -3.41 5.17 1.43
CA PHE A 141 -3.99 5.26 0.11
C PHE A 141 -5.33 5.96 0.16
N ASP A 142 -5.61 6.70 -0.90
CA ASP A 142 -6.94 7.25 -1.17
C ASP A 142 -7.64 6.37 -2.19
N TYR A 143 -8.93 6.10 -1.98
CA TYR A 143 -9.76 5.46 -2.98
C TYR A 143 -11.11 6.14 -3.10
N ARG A 144 -11.75 5.99 -4.27
CA ARG A 144 -13.07 6.56 -4.56
C ARG A 144 -14.13 5.45 -4.60
N ASN A 145 -15.19 5.65 -3.83
CA ASN A 145 -16.38 4.80 -3.85
C ASN A 145 -17.62 5.67 -4.08
N GLY A 146 -18.13 5.67 -5.31
CA GLY A 146 -19.19 6.58 -5.73
C GLY A 146 -18.63 8.01 -5.85
N ALA A 147 -19.37 8.98 -5.32
CA ALA A 147 -18.93 10.37 -5.22
C ALA A 147 -17.96 10.62 -4.04
N VAL A 148 -17.73 9.62 -3.18
CA VAL A 148 -16.99 9.80 -1.93
C VAL A 148 -15.57 9.29 -2.07
N SER A 149 -14.60 10.11 -1.66
CA SER A 149 -13.20 9.71 -1.50
C SER A 149 -12.91 9.36 -0.04
N ARG A 150 -12.12 8.32 0.19
CA ARG A 150 -11.69 7.88 1.53
C ARG A 150 -10.20 7.62 1.58
N ARG A 151 -9.58 8.04 2.68
CA ARG A 151 -8.21 7.69 3.04
C ARG A 151 -8.18 6.53 4.02
N ARG A 152 -7.27 5.58 3.80
CA ARG A 152 -7.02 4.40 4.63
C ARG A 152 -5.54 4.08 4.65
N ILE A 153 -5.12 3.18 5.53
CA ILE A 153 -3.74 2.71 5.62
C ILE A 153 -3.68 1.21 5.35
N LEU A 154 -2.93 0.80 4.33
CA LEU A 154 -2.56 -0.60 4.15
C LEU A 154 -1.49 -0.96 5.14
N ARG A 155 -1.67 -2.06 5.87
CA ARG A 155 -0.56 -2.70 6.58
C ARG A 155 -0.19 -3.97 5.85
N LEU A 156 1.05 -4.01 5.40
CA LEU A 156 1.56 -5.08 4.56
C LEU A 156 2.67 -5.85 5.25
N LYS A 157 2.66 -7.16 5.03
CA LYS A 157 3.66 -8.10 5.50
C LYS A 157 4.42 -8.68 4.31
N HIS A 158 5.74 -8.81 4.43
CA HIS A 158 6.57 -9.46 3.44
C HIS A 158 6.12 -10.92 3.23
N ALA A 159 5.96 -11.27 1.97
CA ALA A 159 5.35 -12.51 1.52
C ALA A 159 5.95 -12.89 0.16
N PRO A 160 7.13 -13.55 0.13
CA PRO A 160 7.92 -13.73 -1.09
C PRO A 160 7.28 -14.66 -2.15
N ASN A 161 6.28 -15.47 -1.76
CA ASN A 161 5.70 -16.52 -2.61
C ASN A 161 4.31 -16.16 -3.18
N ILE A 162 4.02 -14.87 -3.39
CA ILE A 162 2.65 -14.40 -3.74
C ILE A 162 2.50 -13.80 -5.14
N LEU A 163 3.58 -13.76 -5.93
CA LEU A 163 3.63 -13.22 -7.28
C LEU A 163 3.67 -14.32 -8.32
#